data_AF-A0A3E4KLC4-F1
#
_entry.id   AF-A0A3E4KLC4-F1
#
_cell.length_a   1.000
_cell.length_b   1.000
_cell.length_c   1.000
_cell.angle_alpha   90.00
_cell.angle_beta   90.00
_cell.angle_gamma   90.00
#
_symmetry.space_group_name_H-M   'P 1'
#
loop_
_entity.id
_entity.type
_entity.pdbx_description
1 polymer ?
#
loop_
_entity_poly.entity_id
_entity_poly.type
_entity_poly.pdbx_seq_one_letter_code
_entity_poly.pdbx_strand_id
1 'polypeptide(L)'
;MEIRDKLFTEEQYLSQLKLYNEEILYYEQLHRSGKHIGYDSLFNFRLRSLLVQFSVGKNLEDLKGNYMEIIRIMPRFWTEKGFYIEMLWMLSIGIMLEYDDNTMQKLVQLIKDNDVKDYIYDTFIRYRFPDWTQTTGTVLYPLPYQAVIAVTELAKQDKIEAVKRLEKYLKKEWYRGHSDLSWYNDHKYGINHDGYWCFESGALVKVLGLDDSILKGHPYYPYDMVHWADGQK
;
A
#
# COMPACT_ATOMS: atom_id res chain seq x y z
N MET A 1 -8.22 -12.03 -17.70
CA MET A 1 -7.56 -11.25 -16.65
C MET A 1 -6.78 -10.16 -17.37
N GLU A 2 -7.08 -8.88 -17.16
CA GLU A 2 -6.26 -7.80 -17.75
C GLU A 2 -5.11 -7.49 -16.79
N ILE A 3 -3.88 -7.42 -17.32
CA ILE A 3 -2.69 -7.04 -16.55
C ILE A 3 -2.80 -5.56 -16.17
N ARG A 4 -2.66 -5.24 -14.88
CA ARG A 4 -2.78 -3.87 -14.35
C ARG A 4 -1.49 -3.07 -14.55
N ASP A 5 -0.34 -3.68 -14.28
CA ASP A 5 0.97 -3.09 -14.56
C ASP A 5 1.57 -3.69 -15.84
N LYS A 6 1.77 -2.85 -16.86
CA LYS A 6 2.17 -3.28 -18.20
C LYS A 6 3.69 -3.27 -18.42
N LEU A 7 4.50 -3.13 -17.35
CA LEU A 7 5.97 -3.14 -17.45
C LEU A 7 6.53 -4.56 -17.56
N PHE A 8 5.83 -5.55 -17.00
CA PHE A 8 6.15 -6.98 -17.13
C PHE A 8 5.02 -7.73 -17.86
N THR A 9 5.37 -8.84 -18.52
CA THR A 9 4.38 -9.75 -19.12
C THR A 9 3.71 -10.61 -18.05
N GLU A 10 2.54 -11.18 -18.37
CA GLU A 10 1.86 -12.13 -17.48
C GLU A 10 2.77 -13.31 -17.13
N GLU A 11 3.52 -13.84 -18.09
CA GLU A 11 4.47 -14.94 -17.86
C GLU A 11 5.56 -14.57 -16.85
N GLN A 12 6.13 -13.36 -16.96
CA GLN A 12 7.14 -12.89 -16.00
C GLN A 12 6.56 -12.79 -14.59
N TYR A 13 5.36 -12.22 -14.44
CA TYR A 13 4.70 -12.14 -13.14
C TYR A 13 4.33 -13.51 -12.56
N LEU A 14 3.82 -14.44 -13.38
CA LEU A 14 3.48 -15.79 -12.91
C LEU A 14 4.73 -16.58 -12.49
N SER A 15 5.85 -16.40 -13.19
CA SER A 15 7.15 -16.95 -12.79
C SER A 15 7.62 -16.40 -11.44
N GLN A 16 7.54 -15.08 -11.25
CA GLN A 16 7.89 -14.41 -10.00
C GLN A 16 6.99 -14.85 -8.83
N LEU A 17 5.67 -15.00 -9.05
CA LEU A 17 4.75 -15.53 -8.04
C LEU A 17 5.10 -16.96 -7.62
N LYS A 18 5.51 -17.80 -8.57
CA LYS A 18 5.93 -19.16 -8.25
C LYS A 18 7.12 -19.15 -7.30
N LEU A 19 8.14 -18.32 -7.59
CA LEU A 19 9.31 -18.16 -6.73
C LEU A 19 8.92 -17.64 -5.33
N TYR A 20 8.07 -16.61 -5.25
CA TYR A 20 7.63 -16.09 -3.95
C TYR A 20 6.83 -17.12 -3.15
N ASN A 21 6.00 -17.94 -3.80
CA ASN A 21 5.26 -18.99 -3.13
C ASN A 21 6.19 -20.09 -2.58
N GLU A 22 7.25 -20.47 -3.31
CA GLU A 22 8.25 -21.42 -2.84
C GLU A 22 8.98 -20.90 -1.58
N GLU A 23 9.41 -19.64 -1.61
CA GLU A 23 10.06 -18.98 -0.46
C GLU A 23 9.12 -18.85 0.75
N ILE A 24 7.88 -18.44 0.52
CA ILE A 24 6.85 -18.38 1.57
C ILE A 24 6.69 -19.74 2.25
N LEU A 25 6.52 -20.82 1.46
CA LEU A 25 6.34 -22.16 1.99
C LEU A 25 7.56 -22.62 2.80
N TYR A 26 8.77 -22.27 2.35
CA TYR A 26 10.00 -22.55 3.07
C TYR A 26 10.02 -21.88 4.46
N TYR A 27 9.80 -20.57 4.55
CA TYR A 27 9.80 -19.87 5.84
C TYR A 27 8.65 -20.30 6.75
N GLU A 28 7.46 -20.59 6.20
CA GLU A 28 6.36 -21.14 6.98
C GLU A 28 6.69 -22.50 7.57
N GLN A 29 7.35 -23.37 6.81
CA GLN A 29 7.78 -24.67 7.30
C GLN A 29 8.81 -24.52 8.43
N LEU A 30 9.76 -23.58 8.31
CA LEU A 30 10.69 -23.28 9.39
C LEU A 30 9.94 -22.87 10.66
N HIS A 31 8.95 -21.97 10.57
CA HIS A 31 8.18 -21.52 11.73
C HIS A 31 7.34 -22.66 12.33
N ARG A 32 6.71 -23.50 11.50
CA ARG A 32 5.97 -24.70 11.96
C ARG A 32 6.87 -25.71 12.67
N SER A 33 8.15 -25.77 12.30
CA SER A 33 9.16 -26.60 12.98
C SER A 33 9.70 -25.99 14.28
N GLY A 34 9.18 -24.84 14.72
CA GLY A 34 9.62 -24.12 15.91
C GLY A 34 10.84 -23.22 15.70
N LYS A 35 11.37 -23.13 14.47
CA LYS A 35 12.47 -22.23 14.13
C LYS A 35 11.92 -20.84 13.80
N HIS A 36 11.88 -19.96 14.79
CA HIS A 36 11.34 -18.60 14.70
C HIS A 36 12.34 -17.59 14.07
N ILE A 37 12.81 -17.85 12.85
CA ILE A 37 13.78 -17.01 12.12
C ILE A 37 13.23 -16.53 10.77
N GLY A 38 13.77 -15.46 10.20
CA GLY A 38 13.41 -14.99 8.85
C GLY A 38 12.00 -14.41 8.72
N TYR A 39 11.48 -13.79 9.79
CA TYR A 39 10.16 -13.14 9.76
C TYR A 39 10.10 -11.96 8.80
N ASP A 40 11.18 -11.21 8.69
CA ASP A 40 11.40 -10.14 7.72
C ASP A 40 11.35 -10.67 6.28
N SER A 41 11.99 -11.81 6.01
CA SER A 41 11.97 -12.46 4.70
C SER A 41 10.57 -12.97 4.36
N LEU A 42 9.92 -13.68 5.28
CA LEU A 42 8.55 -14.14 5.09
C LEU A 42 7.59 -12.98 4.83
N PHE A 43 7.71 -11.89 5.59
CA PHE A 43 6.95 -10.67 5.36
C PHE A 43 7.21 -10.09 3.97
N ASN A 44 8.46 -9.93 3.57
CA ASN A 44 8.82 -9.39 2.28
C ASN A 44 8.23 -10.21 1.13
N PHE A 45 8.34 -11.54 1.18
CA PHE A 45 7.76 -12.39 0.13
C PHE A 45 6.23 -12.36 0.12
N ARG A 46 5.58 -12.31 1.30
CA ARG A 46 4.11 -12.15 1.39
C ARG A 46 3.64 -10.82 0.80
N LEU A 47 4.32 -9.72 1.13
CA LEU A 47 4.01 -8.40 0.60
C LEU A 47 4.23 -8.35 -0.92
N ARG A 48 5.39 -8.79 -1.39
CA ARG A 48 5.68 -8.81 -2.84
C ARG A 48 4.73 -9.72 -3.61
N SER A 49 4.36 -10.87 -3.05
CA SER A 49 3.33 -11.74 -3.62
C SER A 49 1.98 -11.02 -3.76
N LEU A 50 1.55 -10.25 -2.74
CA LEU A 50 0.36 -9.41 -2.82
C LEU A 50 0.47 -8.37 -3.94
N LEU A 51 1.60 -7.66 -4.03
CA LEU A 51 1.83 -6.65 -5.06
C LEU A 51 1.79 -7.26 -6.46
N VAL A 52 2.49 -8.37 -6.68
CA VAL A 52 2.50 -9.05 -7.98
C VAL A 52 1.11 -9.61 -8.34
N GLN A 53 0.39 -10.19 -7.37
CA GLN A 53 -0.99 -10.64 -7.60
C GLN A 53 -1.85 -9.47 -8.10
N PHE A 54 -1.74 -8.30 -7.48
CA PHE A 54 -2.44 -7.11 -7.94
C PHE A 54 -1.98 -6.70 -9.34
N SER A 55 -0.67 -6.60 -9.58
CA SER A 55 -0.05 -6.19 -10.85
C SER A 55 -0.45 -7.07 -12.04
N VAL A 56 -0.45 -8.39 -11.85
CA VAL A 56 -0.80 -9.35 -12.91
C VAL A 56 -2.31 -9.44 -13.18
N GLY A 57 -3.14 -8.76 -12.37
CA GLY A 57 -4.58 -8.72 -12.60
C GLY A 57 -5.40 -9.72 -11.79
N LYS A 58 -4.84 -10.39 -10.77
CA LYS A 58 -5.60 -11.35 -9.93
C LYS A 58 -6.82 -10.69 -9.29
N ASN A 59 -7.78 -11.52 -8.87
CA ASN A 59 -8.95 -11.04 -8.15
C ASN A 59 -8.50 -10.44 -6.81
N LEU A 60 -9.15 -9.35 -6.38
CA LEU A 60 -8.81 -8.68 -5.12
C LEU A 60 -9.06 -9.57 -3.89
N GLU A 61 -9.99 -10.53 -3.99
CA GLU A 61 -10.20 -11.55 -2.96
C GLU A 61 -8.97 -12.47 -2.79
N ASP A 62 -8.20 -12.71 -3.86
CA ASP A 62 -6.99 -13.55 -3.79
C ASP A 62 -5.89 -12.88 -2.94
N LEU A 63 -5.93 -11.56 -2.77
CA LEU A 63 -4.97 -10.79 -1.98
C LEU A 63 -5.16 -11.00 -0.47
N LYS A 64 -6.36 -11.42 -0.05
CA LYS A 64 -6.78 -11.49 1.36
C LYS A 64 -5.88 -12.38 2.20
N GLY A 65 -5.47 -13.53 1.66
CA GLY A 65 -4.58 -14.45 2.36
C GLY A 65 -3.24 -13.81 2.72
N ASN A 66 -2.61 -13.15 1.74
CA ASN A 66 -1.35 -12.44 1.97
C ASN A 66 -1.54 -11.24 2.90
N TYR A 67 -2.58 -10.44 2.72
CA TYR A 67 -2.84 -9.26 3.55
C TYR A 67 -2.98 -9.61 5.05
N MET A 68 -3.76 -10.65 5.37
CA MET A 68 -3.96 -11.08 6.76
C MET A 68 -2.69 -11.64 7.39
N GLU A 69 -1.90 -12.41 6.64
CA GLU A 69 -0.61 -12.91 7.12
C GLU A 69 0.39 -11.79 7.34
N ILE A 70 0.42 -10.77 6.47
CA ILE A 70 1.26 -9.60 6.65
C ILE A 70 0.94 -8.90 7.96
N ILE A 71 -0.34 -8.63 8.25
CA ILE A 71 -0.77 -8.01 9.52
C ILE A 71 -0.33 -8.85 10.73
N ARG A 72 -0.39 -10.18 10.63
CA ARG A 72 0.00 -11.09 11.71
C ARG A 72 1.51 -11.03 12.00
N ILE A 73 2.33 -10.83 10.98
CA ILE A 73 3.80 -10.91 11.09
C ILE A 73 4.42 -9.52 11.34
N MET A 74 3.79 -8.45 10.85
CA MET A 74 4.28 -7.06 10.95
C MET A 74 4.75 -6.62 12.35
N PRO A 75 4.06 -6.97 13.47
CA PRO A 75 4.52 -6.64 14.83
C PRO A 75 5.94 -7.12 15.20
N ARG A 76 6.54 -8.04 14.44
CA ARG A 76 7.84 -8.65 14.78
C ARG A 76 9.05 -7.85 14.31
N PHE A 77 8.89 -6.93 13.37
CA PHE A 77 10.01 -6.23 12.74
C PHE A 77 9.69 -4.78 12.34
N TRP A 78 8.41 -4.39 12.29
CA TRP A 78 8.04 -3.00 12.04
C TRP A 78 8.49 -2.11 13.21
N THR A 79 9.01 -0.93 12.90
CA THR A 79 9.50 0.05 13.89
C THR A 79 9.15 1.47 13.45
N GLU A 80 9.32 2.45 14.33
CA GLU A 80 9.14 3.87 14.01
C GLU A 80 10.13 4.41 12.96
N LYS A 81 11.21 3.67 12.66
CA LYS A 81 12.28 4.06 11.73
C LYS A 81 12.37 3.18 10.49
N GLY A 82 11.58 2.12 10.40
CA GLY A 82 11.69 1.11 9.35
C GLY A 82 10.33 0.60 8.93
N PHE A 83 10.21 0.24 7.64
CA PHE A 83 8.97 -0.26 7.05
C PHE A 83 7.82 0.76 7.02
N TYR A 84 8.15 2.06 6.86
CA TYR A 84 7.17 3.15 6.76
C TYR A 84 6.25 2.98 5.55
N ILE A 85 6.80 2.69 4.38
CA ILE A 85 6.04 2.59 3.12
C ILE A 85 5.10 1.40 3.18
N GLU A 86 5.56 0.31 3.77
CA GLU A 86 4.78 -0.91 3.91
C GLU A 86 3.62 -0.72 4.88
N MET A 87 3.82 -0.04 6.02
CA MET A 87 2.71 0.35 6.90
C MET A 87 1.72 1.29 6.18
N LEU A 88 2.24 2.26 5.42
CA LEU A 88 1.40 3.16 4.62
C LEU A 88 0.55 2.38 3.60
N TRP A 89 1.15 1.42 2.89
CA TRP A 89 0.45 0.56 1.95
C TRP A 89 -0.59 -0.33 2.65
N MET A 90 -0.25 -0.94 3.78
CA MET A 90 -1.19 -1.80 4.51
C MET A 90 -2.40 -1.02 5.04
N LEU A 91 -2.21 0.20 5.55
CA LEU A 91 -3.32 1.09 5.90
C LEU A 91 -4.16 1.45 4.66
N SER A 92 -3.51 1.77 3.55
CA SER A 92 -4.17 2.21 2.33
C SER A 92 -5.02 1.13 1.69
N ILE A 93 -4.45 -0.07 1.53
CA ILE A 93 -5.13 -1.27 1.01
C ILE A 93 -6.29 -1.65 1.94
N GLY A 94 -6.06 -1.56 3.24
CA GLY A 94 -7.08 -1.82 4.26
C GLY A 94 -8.33 -0.96 4.11
N ILE A 95 -8.14 0.33 3.87
CA ILE A 95 -9.21 1.29 3.59
C ILE A 95 -9.89 0.99 2.26
N MET A 96 -9.12 0.78 1.19
CA MET A 96 -9.68 0.55 -0.15
C MET A 96 -10.50 -0.73 -0.21
N LEU A 97 -10.01 -1.82 0.38
CA LEU A 97 -10.67 -3.13 0.39
C LEU A 97 -11.63 -3.32 1.59
N GLU A 98 -11.88 -2.27 2.38
CA GLU A 98 -12.90 -2.26 3.44
C GLU A 98 -12.70 -3.37 4.49
N TYR A 99 -11.46 -3.61 4.90
CA TYR A 99 -11.15 -4.55 5.99
C TYR A 99 -11.76 -4.08 7.33
N ASP A 100 -12.18 -5.01 8.17
CA ASP A 100 -12.97 -4.75 9.38
C ASP A 100 -12.20 -4.05 10.52
N ASP A 101 -12.97 -3.42 11.43
CA ASP A 101 -12.68 -3.04 12.83
C ASP A 101 -11.34 -3.54 13.37
N ASN A 102 -11.36 -4.82 13.65
CA ASN A 102 -10.35 -5.51 14.42
C ASN A 102 -9.07 -5.72 13.61
N THR A 103 -9.21 -5.84 12.29
CA THR A 103 -8.07 -6.00 11.38
C THR A 103 -7.23 -4.73 11.34
N MET A 104 -7.80 -3.55 11.06
CA MET A 104 -6.99 -2.33 11.03
C MET A 104 -6.51 -1.91 12.42
N GLN A 105 -7.26 -2.21 13.49
CA GLN A 105 -6.85 -1.87 14.86
C GLN A 105 -5.47 -2.45 15.20
N LYS A 106 -5.08 -3.59 14.62
CA LYS A 106 -3.74 -4.17 14.79
C LYS A 106 -2.63 -3.27 14.26
N LEU A 107 -2.82 -2.65 13.08
CA LEU A 107 -1.88 -1.70 12.51
C LEU A 107 -1.86 -0.40 13.31
N VAL A 108 -3.03 0.11 13.70
CA VAL A 108 -3.16 1.33 14.51
C VAL A 108 -2.50 1.17 15.87
N GLN A 109 -2.63 0.00 16.49
CA GLN A 109 -2.00 -0.26 17.78
C GLN A 109 -0.48 -0.23 17.68
N LEU A 110 0.12 -0.76 16.60
CA LEU A 110 1.57 -0.65 16.39
C LEU A 110 2.04 0.81 16.30
N ILE A 111 1.32 1.64 15.54
CA ILE A 111 1.61 3.08 15.40
C ILE A 111 1.52 3.78 16.76
N LYS A 112 0.45 3.47 17.52
CA LYS A 112 0.20 4.03 18.85
C LYS A 112 1.27 3.62 19.87
N ASP A 113 1.62 2.33 19.93
CA ASP A 113 2.55 1.78 20.92
C ASP A 113 3.99 2.29 20.72
N ASN A 114 4.33 2.74 19.51
CA ASN A 114 5.64 3.28 19.16
C ASN A 114 5.65 4.83 19.05
N ASP A 115 4.59 5.53 19.48
CA ASP A 115 4.44 6.99 19.42
C ASP A 115 4.80 7.60 18.05
N VAL A 116 4.40 6.91 16.97
CA VAL A 116 4.72 7.36 15.60
C VAL A 116 3.76 8.47 15.18
N LYS A 117 4.35 9.62 14.82
CA LYS A 117 3.61 10.84 14.45
C LYS A 117 3.80 11.11 12.97
N ASP A 118 2.76 10.85 12.20
CA ASP A 118 2.73 11.11 10.77
C ASP A 118 1.35 11.59 10.34
N TYR A 119 1.31 12.69 9.60
CA TYR A 119 0.06 13.30 9.15
C TYR A 119 -0.80 12.36 8.29
N ILE A 120 -0.18 11.53 7.44
CA ILE A 120 -0.92 10.61 6.57
C ILE A 120 -1.51 9.48 7.40
N TYR A 121 -0.74 8.91 8.32
CA TYR A 121 -1.25 7.90 9.24
C TYR A 121 -2.41 8.46 10.06
N ASP A 122 -2.26 9.64 10.66
CA ASP A 122 -3.34 10.29 11.42
C ASP A 122 -4.61 10.47 10.57
N THR A 123 -4.44 10.86 9.31
CA THR A 123 -5.56 11.08 8.36
C THR A 123 -6.28 9.77 8.07
N PHE A 124 -5.55 8.70 7.79
CA PHE A 124 -6.11 7.37 7.48
C PHE A 124 -6.74 6.71 8.70
N ILE A 125 -6.10 6.83 9.86
CA ILE A 125 -6.62 6.29 11.12
C ILE A 125 -7.91 7.00 11.48
N ARG A 126 -7.97 8.34 11.41
CA ARG A 126 -9.17 9.12 11.79
C ARG A 126 -10.38 8.85 10.91
N TYR A 127 -10.17 8.55 9.62
CA TYR A 127 -11.26 8.14 8.73
C TYR A 127 -12.03 6.94 9.27
N ARG A 128 -11.30 6.00 9.88
CA ARG A 128 -11.83 4.72 10.35
C ARG A 128 -12.12 4.70 11.85
N PHE A 129 -11.36 5.47 12.63
CA PHE A 129 -11.47 5.63 14.08
C PHE A 129 -11.57 7.13 14.43
N PRO A 130 -12.78 7.72 14.40
CA PRO A 130 -12.96 9.18 14.51
C PRO A 130 -12.45 9.81 15.81
N ASP A 131 -12.32 9.03 16.89
CA ASP A 131 -11.77 9.48 18.17
C ASP A 131 -10.24 9.70 18.14
N TRP A 132 -9.56 9.31 17.05
CA TRP A 132 -8.12 9.53 16.89
C TRP A 132 -7.79 11.02 16.68
N THR A 133 -7.11 11.60 17.67
CA THR A 133 -6.64 12.99 17.61
C THR A 133 -5.40 13.11 16.72
N GLN A 134 -5.34 14.16 15.91
CA GLN A 134 -4.14 14.46 15.13
C GLN A 134 -2.93 14.66 16.04
N THR A 135 -1.86 13.91 15.77
CA THR A 135 -0.61 13.95 16.54
C THR A 135 0.40 14.94 15.96
N THR A 136 0.33 15.23 14.65
CA THR A 136 1.26 16.14 13.97
C THR A 136 0.65 16.84 12.74
N GLY A 137 1.26 17.95 12.32
CA GLY A 137 0.99 18.63 11.05
C GLY A 137 1.98 18.26 9.93
N THR A 138 2.90 17.33 10.17
CA THR A 138 4.01 17.01 9.25
C THR A 138 4.02 15.53 8.88
N VAL A 139 4.69 15.20 7.78
CA VAL A 139 5.01 13.81 7.40
C VAL A 139 6.44 13.47 7.81
N LEU A 140 6.70 12.19 8.09
CA LEU A 140 8.04 11.70 8.43
C LEU A 140 9.01 11.83 7.25
N TYR A 141 8.50 11.66 6.01
CA TYR A 141 9.29 11.70 4.78
C TYR A 141 8.70 12.75 3.81
N PRO A 142 9.18 14.00 3.82
CA PRO A 142 8.57 15.08 3.02
C PRO A 142 8.57 14.84 1.51
N LEU A 143 9.57 14.14 0.97
CA LEU A 143 9.58 13.73 -0.43
C LEU A 143 9.18 12.25 -0.51
N PRO A 144 8.10 11.89 -1.25
CA PRO A 144 7.16 12.77 -1.96
C PRO A 144 5.94 13.23 -1.12
N TYR A 145 5.84 12.82 0.14
CA TYR A 145 4.58 12.83 0.89
C TYR A 145 4.05 14.19 1.36
N GLN A 146 4.85 15.27 1.28
CA GLN A 146 4.36 16.64 1.50
C GLN A 146 3.19 17.00 0.56
N ALA A 147 3.15 16.38 -0.63
CA ALA A 147 2.07 16.52 -1.57
C ALA A 147 0.70 16.10 -1.01
N VAL A 148 0.67 15.10 -0.12
CA VAL A 148 -0.57 14.58 0.48
C VAL A 148 -1.19 15.60 1.43
N ILE A 149 -0.37 16.35 2.19
CA ILE A 149 -0.86 17.47 3.00
C ILE A 149 -1.51 18.52 2.09
N ALA A 150 -0.91 18.84 0.94
CA ALA A 150 -1.52 19.80 0.01
C ALA A 150 -2.86 19.31 -0.55
N VAL A 151 -3.00 18.02 -0.86
CA VAL A 151 -4.27 17.42 -1.34
C VAL A 151 -5.36 17.53 -0.27
N THR A 152 -5.03 17.15 0.97
CA THR A 152 -5.99 17.15 2.10
C THR A 152 -6.44 18.56 2.48
N GLU A 153 -5.55 19.55 2.48
CA GLU A 153 -5.93 20.95 2.72
C GLU A 153 -6.79 21.52 1.59
N LEU A 154 -6.47 21.22 0.33
CA LEU A 154 -7.31 21.60 -0.80
C LEU A 154 -8.71 20.96 -0.72
N ALA A 155 -8.81 19.70 -0.32
CA ALA A 155 -10.09 18.98 -0.26
C ALA A 155 -11.10 19.60 0.71
N LYS A 156 -10.64 20.35 1.72
CA LYS A 156 -11.50 21.12 2.64
C LYS A 156 -12.15 22.34 1.98
N GLN A 157 -11.56 22.84 0.89
CA GLN A 157 -11.97 24.07 0.22
C GLN A 157 -12.60 23.78 -1.15
N ASP A 158 -11.91 22.96 -1.95
CA ASP A 158 -12.30 22.59 -3.30
C ASP A 158 -11.79 21.18 -3.62
N LYS A 159 -12.74 20.24 -3.70
CA LYS A 159 -12.44 18.84 -4.04
C LYS A 159 -11.94 18.67 -5.47
N ILE A 160 -12.34 19.53 -6.41
CA ILE A 160 -11.87 19.46 -7.80
C ILE A 160 -10.38 19.82 -7.86
N GLU A 161 -9.97 20.89 -7.18
CA GLU A 161 -8.55 21.26 -7.10
C GLU A 161 -7.73 20.24 -6.31
N ALA A 162 -8.31 19.61 -5.29
CA ALA A 162 -7.66 18.51 -4.57
C ALA A 162 -7.35 17.31 -5.49
N VAL A 163 -8.30 16.92 -6.35
CA VAL A 163 -8.09 15.83 -7.32
C VAL A 163 -7.04 16.20 -8.35
N LYS A 164 -7.04 17.43 -8.88
CA LYS A 164 -5.98 17.92 -9.78
C LYS A 164 -4.61 17.90 -9.10
N ARG A 165 -4.54 18.25 -7.82
CA ARG A 165 -3.30 18.17 -7.04
C ARG A 165 -2.82 16.73 -6.86
N LEU A 166 -3.74 15.79 -6.64
CA LEU A 166 -3.44 14.36 -6.53
C LEU A 166 -2.99 13.78 -7.87
N GLU A 167 -3.61 14.19 -8.98
CA GLU A 167 -3.19 13.84 -10.34
C GLU A 167 -1.75 14.30 -10.62
N LYS A 168 -1.40 15.55 -10.24
CA LYS A 168 -0.02 16.06 -10.34
C LYS A 168 0.94 15.21 -9.52
N TYR A 169 0.55 14.83 -8.30
CA TYR A 169 1.36 13.98 -7.43
C TYR A 169 1.71 12.66 -8.12
N LEU A 170 0.70 11.95 -8.62
CA LEU A 170 0.85 10.69 -9.35
C LEU A 170 1.77 10.85 -10.58
N LYS A 171 1.54 11.88 -11.41
CA LYS A 171 2.25 12.06 -12.68
C LYS A 171 3.70 12.50 -12.54
N LYS A 172 4.04 13.26 -11.50
CA LYS A 172 5.30 14.04 -11.46
C LYS A 172 6.13 13.84 -10.21
N GLU A 173 5.51 13.45 -9.09
CA GLU A 173 6.14 13.53 -7.77
C GLU A 173 6.33 12.15 -7.15
N TRP A 174 5.33 11.27 -7.22
CA TRP A 174 5.35 9.98 -6.53
C TRP A 174 6.52 9.10 -6.97
N TYR A 175 6.61 8.73 -8.26
CA TYR A 175 7.67 7.83 -8.73
C TYR A 175 9.06 8.44 -8.57
N ARG A 176 9.22 9.71 -8.94
CA ARG A 176 10.51 10.42 -8.84
C ARG A 176 10.95 10.62 -7.39
N GLY A 177 10.03 10.88 -6.48
CA GLY A 177 10.33 11.10 -5.07
C GLY A 177 10.79 9.85 -4.32
N HIS A 178 10.64 8.67 -4.93
CA HIS A 178 11.14 7.40 -4.42
C HIS A 178 12.44 6.94 -5.11
N SER A 179 13.17 7.86 -5.76
CA SER A 179 14.39 7.52 -6.52
C SER A 179 15.54 6.94 -5.67
N ASP A 180 15.46 7.10 -4.36
CA ASP A 180 16.38 6.57 -3.36
C ASP A 180 16.07 5.12 -2.92
N LEU A 181 14.92 4.58 -3.32
CA LEU A 181 14.50 3.23 -2.96
C LEU A 181 15.02 2.18 -3.92
N SER A 182 15.29 0.99 -3.39
CA SER A 182 15.88 -0.12 -4.15
C SER A 182 15.00 -0.65 -5.27
N TRP A 183 13.68 -0.44 -5.20
CA TRP A 183 12.73 -0.86 -6.23
C TRP A 183 12.64 0.15 -7.40
N TYR A 184 13.18 1.36 -7.25
CA TYR A 184 13.14 2.37 -8.31
C TYR A 184 13.88 1.88 -9.55
N ASN A 185 13.20 1.89 -10.71
CA ASN A 185 13.68 1.33 -11.97
C ASN A 185 13.97 -0.19 -11.97
N ASP A 186 13.49 -0.97 -11.00
CA ASP A 186 13.66 -2.43 -10.98
C ASP A 186 13.23 -3.11 -12.31
N HIS A 187 12.14 -2.63 -12.93
CA HIS A 187 11.64 -3.08 -14.24
C HIS A 187 12.69 -3.01 -15.36
N LYS A 188 13.68 -2.11 -15.27
CA LYS A 188 14.73 -1.96 -16.29
C LYS A 188 15.75 -3.09 -16.28
N TYR A 189 15.86 -3.82 -15.17
CA TYR A 189 16.81 -4.93 -15.04
C TYR A 189 16.19 -6.28 -15.45
N GLY A 190 14.86 -6.36 -15.55
CA GLY A 190 14.15 -7.54 -16.06
C GLY A 190 14.20 -8.79 -15.17
N ILE A 191 14.64 -8.66 -13.90
CA ILE A 191 14.75 -9.78 -12.96
C ILE A 191 13.43 -9.96 -12.19
N ASN A 192 13.08 -8.97 -11.36
CA ASN A 192 11.84 -8.93 -10.60
C ASN A 192 11.23 -7.54 -10.73
N HIS A 193 9.91 -7.48 -10.79
CA HIS A 193 9.16 -6.24 -10.73
C HIS A 193 7.83 -6.52 -10.03
N ASP A 194 7.58 -5.83 -8.92
CA ASP A 194 6.38 -6.07 -8.11
C ASP A 194 5.17 -5.23 -8.61
N GLY A 195 5.40 -4.34 -9.57
CA GLY A 195 4.48 -3.29 -9.99
C GLY A 195 4.69 -1.99 -9.23
N TYR A 196 4.33 -0.87 -9.84
CA TYR A 196 4.40 0.44 -9.20
C TYR A 196 3.03 0.95 -8.81
N TRP A 197 2.77 1.06 -7.51
CA TRP A 197 1.44 1.39 -6.99
C TRP A 197 1.49 2.42 -5.87
N CYS A 198 0.81 3.54 -6.10
CA CYS A 198 0.60 4.61 -5.13
C CYS A 198 -0.68 4.32 -4.33
N PHE A 199 -0.64 3.33 -3.43
CA PHE A 199 -1.84 2.92 -2.68
C PHE A 199 -2.44 4.04 -1.83
N GLU A 200 -1.60 4.93 -1.30
CA GLU A 200 -2.01 6.09 -0.52
C GLU A 200 -2.91 7.04 -1.32
N SER A 201 -2.75 7.13 -2.64
CA SER A 201 -3.64 7.94 -3.48
C SER A 201 -5.07 7.41 -3.53
N GLY A 202 -5.24 6.09 -3.65
CA GLY A 202 -6.56 5.46 -3.66
C GLY A 202 -7.25 5.52 -2.30
N ALA A 203 -6.48 5.36 -1.21
CA ALA A 203 -6.98 5.59 0.13
C ALA A 203 -7.41 7.04 0.36
N LEU A 204 -6.62 8.03 -0.10
CA LEU A 204 -6.97 9.45 -0.03
C LEU A 204 -8.29 9.76 -0.72
N VAL A 205 -8.54 9.18 -1.90
CA VAL A 205 -9.80 9.35 -2.62
C VAL A 205 -10.99 8.89 -1.77
N LYS A 206 -10.91 7.71 -1.15
CA LYS A 206 -11.96 7.23 -0.23
C LYS A 206 -12.10 8.10 1.00
N VAL A 207 -10.99 8.44 1.65
CA VAL A 207 -10.95 9.20 2.91
C VAL A 207 -11.55 10.60 2.74
N LEU A 208 -11.25 11.26 1.63
CA LEU A 208 -11.67 12.64 1.35
C LEU A 208 -12.98 12.71 0.55
N GLY A 209 -13.49 11.57 0.08
CA GLY A 209 -14.67 11.48 -0.78
C GLY A 209 -14.49 12.31 -2.05
N LEU A 210 -13.40 12.05 -2.79
CA LEU A 210 -13.07 12.72 -4.03
C LEU A 210 -13.66 11.98 -5.24
N ASP A 211 -14.02 12.71 -6.30
CA ASP A 211 -14.33 12.13 -7.60
C ASP A 211 -13.02 11.87 -8.36
N ASP A 212 -12.65 10.61 -8.49
CA ASP A 212 -11.41 10.15 -9.11
C ASP A 212 -11.57 9.74 -10.57
N SER A 213 -12.68 10.12 -11.22
CA SER A 213 -12.93 9.79 -12.64
C SER A 213 -11.76 10.19 -13.55
N ILE A 214 -11.11 11.34 -13.27
CA ILE A 214 -9.95 11.80 -14.05
C ILE A 214 -8.68 10.99 -13.77
N LEU A 215 -8.62 10.22 -12.67
CA LEU A 215 -7.47 9.41 -12.27
C LEU A 215 -7.49 8.02 -12.93
N LYS A 216 -8.60 7.61 -13.54
CA LYS A 216 -8.72 6.33 -14.22
C LYS A 216 -7.66 6.17 -15.32
N GLY A 217 -6.89 5.09 -15.24
CA GLY A 217 -5.82 4.78 -16.19
C GLY A 217 -4.55 5.61 -16.00
N HIS A 218 -4.46 6.46 -14.97
CA HIS A 218 -3.19 7.10 -14.65
C HIS A 218 -2.17 6.08 -14.11
N PRO A 219 -0.88 6.23 -14.50
CA PRO A 219 0.18 5.41 -13.92
C PRO A 219 0.15 5.46 -12.38
N TYR A 220 0.39 4.30 -11.77
CA TYR A 220 0.47 4.10 -10.32
C TYR A 220 -0.85 4.21 -9.55
N TYR A 221 -1.93 4.72 -10.15
CA TYR A 221 -3.22 4.85 -9.47
C TYR A 221 -3.93 3.49 -9.39
N PRO A 222 -4.27 2.98 -8.19
CA PRO A 222 -4.87 1.66 -8.02
C PRO A 222 -6.40 1.68 -8.22
N TYR A 223 -6.87 2.17 -9.37
CA TYR A 223 -8.30 2.41 -9.66
C TYR A 223 -9.20 1.21 -9.31
N ASP A 224 -8.84 0.01 -9.77
CA ASP A 224 -9.61 -1.22 -9.52
C ASP A 224 -9.79 -1.54 -8.03
N MET A 225 -8.80 -1.20 -7.21
CA MET A 225 -8.85 -1.44 -5.76
C MET A 225 -9.75 -0.42 -5.05
N VAL A 226 -9.74 0.83 -5.52
CA VAL A 226 -10.64 1.88 -5.01
C VAL A 226 -12.10 1.49 -5.26
N HIS A 227 -12.39 0.97 -6.46
CA HIS A 227 -13.72 0.58 -6.90
C HIS A 227 -14.05 -0.90 -6.69
N TRP A 228 -13.36 -1.59 -5.77
CA TRP A 228 -13.51 -3.03 -5.61
C TRP A 228 -14.96 -3.48 -5.34
N ALA A 229 -15.69 -2.70 -4.53
CA ALA A 229 -17.07 -2.98 -4.13
C ALA A 229 -18.08 -2.73 -5.27
N ASP A 230 -17.74 -1.91 -6.27
CA ASP A 230 -18.61 -1.66 -7.41
C ASP A 230 -18.71 -2.90 -8.33
N GLY A 231 -17.69 -3.77 -8.30
CA GLY A 231 -17.69 -5.05 -9.00
C GLY A 231 -18.34 -6.21 -8.24
N GLN A 232 -18.80 -5.99 -7.00
CA GLN A 232 -19.52 -6.98 -6.19
C GLN A 232 -21.05 -6.85 -6.26
N LYS A 233 -21.57 -5.80 -6.91
CA LYS A 233 -23.00 -5.56 -7.15
C LYS A 233 -23.44 -6.24 -8.44
#